data_AF-A0A1Z9C819-F1
#
_entry.id   AF-A0A1Z9C819-F1
#
_cell.length_a   1.000
_cell.length_b   1.000
_cell.length_c   1.000
_cell.angle_alpha   90.00
_cell.angle_beta   90.00
_cell.angle_gamma   90.00
#
_symmetry.space_group_name_H-M   'P 1'
#
loop_
_entity.id
_entity.type
_entity.pdbx_description
1 polymer ?
#
loop_
_entity_poly.entity_id
_entity_poly.type
_entity_poly.pdbx_seq_one_letter_code
_entity_poly.pdbx_strand_id
1 'polypeptide(L)'
;MTDLTYLDNGFYITLIPNSREGEYIYNTIANEFNGVGVFPSHMKASIFKQIKDAGYKIRKAKKPKKIDWTDEDQKLLEVLGA
;
A
#
# COMPACT_ATOMS: atom_id res chain seq x y z
N MET A 1 -9.68 -11.60 6.17
CA MET A 1 -9.25 -10.18 6.16
C MET A 1 -7.77 -10.11 5.81
N THR A 2 -7.31 -9.04 5.17
CA THR A 2 -5.88 -8.83 4.84
C THR A 2 -5.36 -7.73 5.74
N ASP A 3 -4.30 -7.99 6.49
CA ASP A 3 -3.77 -7.04 7.46
C ASP A 3 -2.98 -5.91 6.78
N LEU A 4 -2.20 -6.26 5.76
CA LEU A 4 -1.41 -5.31 4.98
C LEU A 4 -1.62 -5.49 3.48
N THR A 5 -1.73 -4.35 2.80
CA THR A 5 -1.58 -4.27 1.36
C THR A 5 -0.20 -3.73 1.04
N TYR A 6 0.39 -4.10 -0.10
CA TYR A 6 1.63 -3.50 -0.58
C TYR A 6 1.52 -2.97 -2.01
N LEU A 7 2.16 -1.84 -2.25
CA LEU A 7 2.44 -1.30 -3.57
C LEU A 7 3.88 -1.61 -3.95
N ASP A 8 4.11 -1.95 -5.21
CA ASP A 8 5.42 -2.29 -5.74
C ASP A 8 5.74 -1.31 -6.86
N ASN A 9 6.63 -0.36 -6.57
CA ASN A 9 7.02 0.72 -7.47
C ASN A 9 8.33 0.38 -8.21
N GLY A 10 8.76 -0.89 -8.21
CA GLY A 10 10.01 -1.36 -8.82
C GLY A 10 11.22 -1.19 -7.91
N PHE A 11 11.48 0.03 -7.43
CA PHE A 11 12.60 0.31 -6.51
C PHE A 11 12.24 0.11 -5.04
N TYR A 12 11.01 0.46 -4.69
CA TYR A 12 10.53 0.44 -3.32
C TYR A 12 9.20 -0.29 -3.22
N ILE A 13 8.94 -0.82 -2.04
CA ILE A 13 7.65 -1.36 -1.64
C ILE A 13 7.09 -0.51 -0.54
N THR A 14 5.88 -0.01 -0.75
CA THR A 14 5.11 0.74 0.25
C THR A 14 4.10 -0.19 0.89
N LEU A 15 4.05 -0.23 2.21
CA LEU A 15 3.04 -0.94 2.98
C LEU A 15 1.86 -0.03 3.30
N ILE A 16 0.67 -0.60 3.24
CA ILE A 16 -0.59 0.07 3.56
C ILE A 16 -1.32 -0.82 4.58
N PRO A 17 -1.47 -0.38 5.84
CA PRO A 17 -2.22 -1.14 6.83
C PRO A 17 -3.72 -1.09 6.52
N ASN A 18 -4.42 -2.23 6.62
CA ASN A 18 -5.88 -2.30 6.50
C ASN A 18 -6.57 -2.76 7.81
N SER A 19 -5.79 -3.02 8.85
CA SER A 19 -6.24 -3.43 10.17
C SER A 19 -5.34 -2.82 11.25
N ARG A 20 -5.80 -2.85 12.50
CA ARG A 20 -5.02 -2.38 13.66
C ARG A 20 -3.76 -3.21 13.86
N GLU A 21 -3.86 -4.50 13.56
CA GLU A 21 -2.75 -5.45 13.53
C GLU A 21 -1.74 -5.11 12.42
N GLY A 22 -2.22 -4.71 11.24
CA GLY A 22 -1.39 -4.24 10.14
C GLY A 22 -0.67 -2.93 10.45
N GLU A 23 -1.30 -2.03 11.21
CA GLU A 23 -0.72 -0.75 11.65
C GLU A 23 0.49 -0.98 12.57
N TYR A 24 0.44 -1.97 13.45
CA TYR A 24 1.58 -2.35 14.28
C TYR A 24 2.81 -2.75 13.44
N ILE A 25 2.61 -3.58 12.40
CA ILE A 25 3.70 -3.94 11.49
C ILE A 25 4.19 -2.74 10.69
N TYR A 26 3.26 -1.91 10.19
CA TYR A 26 3.62 -0.69 9.47
C TYR A 26 4.53 0.17 10.34
N ASN A 27 4.15 0.41 11.60
CA ASN A 27 4.94 1.22 12.54
C ASN A 27 6.28 0.57 12.87
N THR A 28 6.33 -0.76 13.00
CA THR A 28 7.57 -1.50 13.25
C THR A 28 8.56 -1.32 12.11
N ILE A 29 8.10 -1.45 10.86
CA ILE A 29 8.92 -1.23 9.67
C ILE A 29 9.25 0.27 9.53
N ALA A 30 8.29 1.15 9.77
CA ALA A 30 8.52 2.60 9.72
C ALA A 30 9.63 3.05 10.67
N ASN A 31 9.71 2.49 11.88
CA ASN A 31 10.78 2.80 12.83
C ASN A 31 12.17 2.44 12.29
N GLU A 32 12.29 1.37 11.51
CA GLU A 32 13.54 0.97 10.85
C GLU A 32 13.85 1.80 9.59
N PHE A 33 12.82 2.36 8.93
CA PHE A 33 12.92 3.06 7.65
C PHE A 33 12.51 4.54 7.76
N ASN A 34 13.13 5.28 8.69
CA ASN A 34 12.99 6.74 8.84
C ASN A 34 11.54 7.24 9.00
N GLY A 35 10.71 6.49 9.71
CA GLY A 35 9.30 6.82 9.96
C GLY A 35 8.34 6.51 8.81
N VAL A 36 8.82 5.83 7.75
CA VAL A 36 8.00 5.49 6.59
C VAL A 36 7.93 3.98 6.42
N GLY A 37 6.73 3.40 6.28
CA GLY A 37 6.55 1.98 5.98
C GLY A 37 6.90 1.62 4.53
N VAL A 38 8.07 2.08 4.07
CA VAL A 38 8.61 1.88 2.72
C VAL A 38 9.99 1.27 2.84
N PHE A 39 10.23 0.21 2.09
CA PHE A 39 11.54 -0.45 2.07
C PHE A 39 11.98 -0.82 0.64
N PRO A 40 13.28 -1.01 0.39
CA PRO A 40 13.80 -1.38 -0.92
C PRO A 40 13.27 -2.73 -1.44
N SER A 41 12.94 -2.82 -2.73
CA SER A 41 12.30 -4.00 -3.32
C SER A 41 13.13 -5.29 -3.21
N HIS A 42 14.46 -5.20 -3.12
CA HIS A 42 15.34 -6.36 -2.91
C HIS A 42 15.13 -7.04 -1.54
N MET A 43 14.64 -6.31 -0.53
CA MET A 43 14.35 -6.85 0.81
C MET A 43 12.99 -7.54 0.90
N LYS A 44 12.17 -7.47 -0.16
CA LYS A 44 10.79 -8.00 -0.23
C LYS A 44 10.66 -9.42 0.29
N ALA A 45 11.52 -10.32 -0.19
CA ALA A 45 11.42 -11.74 0.16
C ALA A 45 11.63 -11.96 1.67
N SER A 46 12.62 -11.27 2.26
CA SER A 46 12.93 -11.37 3.68
C SER A 46 11.81 -10.79 4.54
N ILE A 47 11.39 -9.55 4.26
CA ILE A 47 10.35 -8.86 5.04
C ILE A 47 9.01 -9.59 4.93
N PHE A 48 8.63 -10.04 3.73
CA PHE A 48 7.36 -10.78 3.57
C PHE A 48 7.37 -12.13 4.27
N LYS A 49 8.54 -12.78 4.36
CA LYS A 49 8.68 -14.00 5.15
C LYS A 49 8.46 -13.70 6.63
N GLN A 50 9.12 -12.68 7.18
CA GLN A 50 8.95 -12.28 8.58
C GLN A 50 7.49 -11.93 8.93
N ILE A 51 6.81 -11.17 8.06
CA ILE A 51 5.39 -10.81 8.24
C ILE A 51 4.50 -12.07 8.28
N LYS A 52 4.75 -13.04 7.40
CA LYS A 52 3.99 -14.30 7.35
C LYS A 52 4.30 -15.23 8.51
N ASP A 53 5.58 -15.33 8.89
CA ASP A 53 6.04 -16.14 10.03
C ASP A 53 5.44 -15.61 11.34
N ALA A 54 5.22 -14.30 11.44
CA ALA A 54 4.51 -13.66 12.54
C ALA A 54 2.97 -13.82 12.48
N GLY A 55 2.43 -14.49 11.44
CA GLY A 55 1.01 -14.85 11.34
C GLY A 55 0.14 -13.86 10.55
N TYR A 56 0.71 -12.81 9.96
CA TYR A 56 -0.05 -11.75 9.30
C TYR A 56 -0.26 -12.01 7.81
N LYS A 57 -1.37 -11.48 7.28
CA LYS A 57 -1.75 -11.64 5.88
C LYS A 57 -1.39 -10.38 5.09
N ILE A 58 -0.49 -10.54 4.13
CA ILE A 58 -0.07 -9.48 3.20
C ILE A 58 -0.51 -9.78 1.76
N ARG A 59 -1.05 -8.78 1.05
CA ARG A 59 -1.41 -8.89 -0.38
C ARG A 59 -0.97 -7.70 -1.22
N LYS A 60 -0.78 -7.93 -2.52
CA LYS A 60 -0.50 -6.84 -3.46
C LYS A 60 -1.76 -6.00 -3.66
N ALA A 61 -1.59 -4.68 -3.72
CA ALA A 61 -2.68 -3.78 -4.06
C ALA A 61 -3.18 -4.06 -5.47
N LYS A 62 -4.49 -3.98 -5.67
CA LYS A 62 -5.07 -4.09 -7.02
C LYS A 62 -4.69 -2.84 -7.80
N LYS A 63 -4.38 -3.00 -9.08
CA LYS A 63 -4.21 -1.85 -9.98
C LYS A 63 -5.51 -1.03 -9.97
N PRO A 64 -5.44 0.31 -9.90
CA PRO A 64 -6.64 1.13 -10.04
C PRO A 64 -7.29 0.80 -11.39
N LYS A 65 -8.60 0.59 -11.38
CA LYS A 65 -9.36 0.47 -12.64
C LYS A 65 -9.24 1.81 -13.35
N LYS A 66 -9.02 1.80 -14.67
CA LYS A 66 -9.21 3.01 -15.47
C LYS A 66 -10.66 3.45 -15.26
N ILE A 67 -10.82 4.70 -14.86
CA ILE A 67 -12.11 5.37 -14.86
C ILE A 67 -12.27 5.88 -16.29
N ASP A 68 -13.26 5.36 -17.00
CA ASP A 68 -13.71 5.98 -18.24
C ASP A 68 -14.56 7.17 -17.81
N TRP A 69 -13.96 8.36 -17.90
CA TRP A 69 -14.63 9.61 -17.55
C TRP A 69 -15.83 9.80 -18.47
N THR A 70 -17.01 9.95 -17.88
CA THR A 70 -18.22 10.27 -18.62
C THR A 70 -18.32 11.78 -18.86
N ASP A 71 -19.16 12.18 -19.81
CA ASP A 71 -19.45 13.59 -20.09
C ASP A 71 -20.03 14.32 -18.85
N GLU A 72 -20.66 13.58 -17.94
CA GLU A 72 -21.16 14.10 -16.65
C GLU A 72 -20.02 14.39 -15.67
N ASP A 73 -18.99 13.54 -15.64
CA ASP A 73 -17.80 13.74 -14.79
C ASP A 73 -17.00 14.96 -15.27
N GLN A 74 -16.94 15.22 -16.58
CA GLN A 74 -16.30 16.41 -17.14
C GLN A 74 -17.02 17.70 -16.76
N LYS A 75 -18.36 17.71 -16.81
CA LYS A 75 -19.17 18.86 -16.35
C LYS A 75 -19.00 19.12 -14.86
N LEU A 76 -18.89 18.07 -14.05
CA LEU A 76 -18.61 18.19 -12.62
C LEU A 76 -17.22 18.79 -12.36
N LEU A 77 -16.21 18.42 -13.14
CA LEU A 77 -14.86 19.01 -13.04
C LEU A 77 -14.84 20.50 -13.40
N GLU A 78 -15.56 20.92 -14.44
CA GLU A 78 -15.69 22.34 -14.83
C GLU A 78 -16.36 23.17 -13.73
N VAL A 79 -17.39 22.63 -13.05
CA VAL A 79 -18.07 23.31 -11.93
C VAL A 79 -17.18 23.39 -10.68
N LEU A 80 -16.32 22.39 -10.45
CA LEU A 80 -15.41 22.34 -9.31
C LEU A 80 -14.10 23.10 -9.52
N GLY A 81 -13.88 23.69 -10.70
CA GLY A 81 -12.75 24.58 -10.99
C GLY A 81 -11.40 23.85 -11.09
N ALA A 82 -11.39 22.59 -11.53
CA ALA A 82 -10.18 21.81 -11.77
C ALA A 82 -9.66 21.95 -13.21
#